data_AF-A0A918QVR7-F1
#
_entry.id   AF-A0A918QVR7-F1
#
_cell.length_a   1.000
_cell.length_b   1.000
_cell.length_c   1.000
_cell.angle_alpha   90.00
_cell.angle_beta   90.00
_cell.angle_gamma   90.00
#
_symmetry.space_group_name_H-M   'P 1'
#
loop_
_entity.id
_entity.type
_entity.pdbx_description
1 polymer ?
#
loop_
_entity_poly.entity_id
_entity_poly.type
_entity_poly.pdbx_seq_one_letter_code
_entity_poly.pdbx_strand_id
1 'polypeptide(L)' 'MTQPSSSDMDRARHEISNALLAMTDLITPIFDKADGMRADLERRGWSPTAAEQVALVWLLNAVNSATNGGATA' A
#
# COMPACT_ATOMS: atom_id res chain seq x y z
N MET A 1 -26.89 4.40 24.52
CA MET A 1 -25.76 3.74 23.82
C MET A 1 -25.15 2.75 24.80
N THR A 2 -25.24 1.45 24.52
CA THR A 2 -24.67 0.40 25.39
C THR A 2 -23.17 0.34 25.13
N GLN A 3 -22.36 0.42 26.19
CA GLN A 3 -20.91 0.33 26.07
C GLN A 3 -20.51 -1.09 25.62
N PRO A 4 -19.61 -1.24 24.62
CA PRO A 4 -19.19 -2.56 24.14
C PRO A 4 -18.54 -3.38 25.26
N SER A 5 -18.80 -4.68 25.28
CA SER A 5 -18.21 -5.58 26.28
C SER A 5 -16.71 -5.75 26.02
N SER A 6 -15.94 -6.17 27.04
CA SER A 6 -14.50 -6.41 26.87
C SER A 6 -14.20 -7.44 25.78
N SER A 7 -15.03 -8.48 25.66
CA SER A 7 -14.91 -9.50 24.60
C SER A 7 -15.17 -8.92 23.20
N ASP A 8 -16.05 -7.93 23.06
CA ASP A 8 -16.30 -7.27 21.78
C ASP A 8 -15.08 -6.42 21.36
N MET A 9 -14.44 -5.76 22.34
CA MET A 9 -13.23 -4.98 22.10
C MET A 9 -12.03 -5.87 21.70
N ASP A 10 -11.87 -7.03 22.34
CA ASP A 10 -10.79 -7.97 22.01
C ASP A 10 -10.97 -8.58 20.62
N ARG A 11 -12.21 -8.89 20.24
CA ARG A 11 -12.55 -9.32 18.88
C ARG A 11 -12.25 -8.23 17.85
N ALA A 12 -12.68 -6.99 18.10
CA ALA A 12 -12.42 -5.87 17.21
C ALA A 12 -10.91 -5.63 17.01
N ARG A 13 -10.11 -5.76 18.07
CA ARG A 13 -8.64 -5.67 17.98
C ARG A 13 -8.07 -6.76 17.07
N HIS A 14 -8.52 -8.01 17.23
CA HIS A 14 -8.11 -9.12 16.37
C HIS A 14 -8.46 -8.88 14.90
N GLU A 15 -9.69 -8.41 14.63
CA GLU A 15 -10.14 -8.11 13.29
C GLU A 15 -9.33 -6.99 12.64
N ILE A 16 -9.00 -5.92 13.39
CA ILE A 16 -8.12 -4.84 12.92
C ILE A 16 -6.71 -5.36 12.62
N SER A 17 -6.12 -6.16 13.51
CA SER A 17 -4.78 -6.73 13.28
C SER A 17 -4.74 -7.57 12.01
N ASN A 18 -5.76 -8.41 11.79
CA ASN A 18 -5.87 -9.22 10.57
C ASN A 18 -6.06 -8.36 9.32
N ALA A 19 -6.87 -7.29 9.42
CA ALA A 19 -7.06 -6.36 8.31
C ALA A 19 -5.77 -5.61 7.94
N LEU A 20 -4.97 -5.21 8.93
CA LEU A 20 -3.67 -4.56 8.69
C LEU A 20 -2.67 -5.52 8.02
N LEU A 21 -2.63 -6.78 8.45
CA LEU A 21 -1.80 -7.81 7.82
C LEU A 21 -2.22 -8.05 6.37
N ALA A 22 -3.52 -8.19 6.12
CA ALA A 22 -4.04 -8.35 4.76
C ALA A 22 -3.73 -7.13 3.87
N MET A 23 -3.77 -5.92 4.44
CA MET A 23 -3.40 -4.70 3.73
C MET A 23 -1.91 -4.70 3.33
N THR A 24 -1.02 -5.23 4.17
CA THR A 24 0.40 -5.38 3.81
C THR A 24 0.58 -6.26 2.57
N ASP A 25 -0.09 -7.41 2.51
CA ASP A 25 -0.01 -8.31 1.34
C ASP A 25 -0.54 -7.65 0.06
N LEU A 26 -1.56 -6.80 0.18
CA LEU A 26 -2.13 -6.06 -0.95
C LEU A 26 -1.22 -4.94 -1.47
N ILE A 27 -0.49 -4.26 -0.58
CA ILE A 27 0.30 -3.08 -0.94
C ILE A 27 1.76 -3.45 -1.29
N THR A 28 2.31 -4.53 -0.74
CA THR A 28 3.68 -5.00 -1.03
C THR A 28 4.00 -5.06 -2.53
N PRO A 29 3.16 -5.65 -3.40
CA PRO A 29 3.44 -5.71 -4.85
C PRO A 29 3.54 -4.34 -5.52
N ILE A 30 2.88 -3.32 -4.96
CA ILE A 30 2.93 -1.95 -5.47
C ILE A 30 4.33 -1.37 -5.21
N PHE A 31 4.86 -1.52 -4.00
CA PHE A 31 6.21 -1.07 -3.68
C PHE A 31 7.27 -1.81 -4.50
N ASP A 32 7.18 -3.14 -4.60
CA ASP A 32 8.11 -3.94 -5.41
C ASP A 32 8.15 -3.48 -6.87
N LYS A 33 6.98 -3.09 -7.42
CA LYS A 33 6.89 -2.59 -8.79
C LYS A 33 7.50 -1.20 -8.95
N ALA A 34 7.34 -0.30 -7.98
CA ALA A 34 7.99 1.01 -7.99
C ALA A 34 9.51 0.87 -7.95
N ASP A 35 10.03 -0.01 -7.09
CA ASP A 35 11.45 -0.30 -6.98
C ASP A 35 12.00 -0.92 -8.27
N GLY A 36 11.26 -1.85 -8.86
CA GLY A 36 11.59 -2.44 -10.16
C GLY A 36 11.64 -1.40 -11.28
N MET A 37 10.75 -0.41 -11.26
CA MET A 37 10.76 0.71 -12.22
C MET A 37 12.00 1.59 -12.04
N ARG A 38 12.33 1.96 -10.79
CA ARG A 38 13.54 2.73 -10.49
C ARG A 38 14.79 2.02 -10.99
N ALA A 39 14.94 0.74 -10.65
CA ALA A 39 16.08 -0.08 -11.07
C ALA A 39 16.17 -0.24 -12.59
N ASP A 40 15.03 -0.31 -13.28
CA ASP A 40 15.00 -0.36 -14.74
C ASP A 40 15.46 0.95 -15.40
N LEU A 41 15.04 2.08 -14.85
CA LEU A 41 15.45 3.40 -15.34
C LEU A 41 16.95 3.66 -15.10
N GLU A 42 17.45 3.32 -13.91
CA GLU A 42 18.89 3.42 -13.62
C GLU A 42 19.73 2.57 -14.58
N ARG A 43 19.28 1.34 -14.91
CA ARG A 43 19.96 0.47 -15.88
C ARG A 43 19.98 1.07 -17.29
N ARG A 44 19.01 1.91 -17.62
CA ARG A 44 18.93 2.66 -18.90
C ARG A 44 19.76 3.95 -18.88
N GLY A 45 20.52 4.20 -17.81
CA GLY A 45 21.42 5.35 -17.69
C GLY A 45 20.77 6.60 -17.11
N TRP A 46 19.57 6.50 -16.51
CA TRP A 46 18.99 7.62 -15.77
C TRP A 46 19.77 7.85 -14.48
N SER A 47 19.84 9.10 -14.04
CA SER A 47 20.38 9.38 -12.71
C SER A 47 19.46 8.78 -11.63
N PRO A 48 19.99 8.35 -10.48
CA PRO A 48 19.18 7.78 -9.40
C PRO A 48 18.02 8.69 -8.99
N THR A 49 18.27 10.00 -8.86
CA THR A 49 17.25 10.99 -8.48
C THR A 49 16.13 11.11 -9.53
N ALA A 50 16.45 11.05 -10.82
CA ALA A 50 15.43 11.13 -11.87
C ALA A 50 14.59 9.84 -11.93
N ALA A 51 15.22 8.68 -11.78
CA ALA A 51 14.55 7.39 -11.72
C ALA A 51 13.60 7.30 -10.52
N GLU A 52 14.06 7.74 -9.35
CA GLU A 52 13.29 7.81 -8.11
C GLU A 52 12.02 8.67 -8.28
N GLN A 53 12.14 9.86 -8.89
CA GLN A 53 10.99 10.75 -9.08
C GLN A 53 9.91 10.12 -9.97
N VAL A 54 10.29 9.45 -11.06
CA VAL A 54 9.33 8.77 -11.93
C VAL A 54 8.65 7.61 -11.20
N ALA A 55 9.43 6.79 -10.49
CA ALA A 55 8.89 5.69 -9.70
C ALA A 55 7.95 6.17 -8.59
N LEU A 56 8.29 7.27 -7.90
CA LEU A 56 7.47 7.88 -6.86
C LEU A 56 6.13 8.41 -7.41
N VAL A 57 6.15 9.11 -8.55
CA VAL A 57 4.92 9.59 -9.19
C VAL A 57 4.01 8.42 -9.57
N TRP A 58 4.57 7.33 -10.09
CA TRP A 58 3.79 6.12 -10.36
C TRP A 58 3.23 5.51 -9.07
N LEU A 59 4.06 5.38 -8.03
CA LEU A 59 3.68 4.79 -6.74
C LEU A 59 2.51 5.53 -6.10
N LEU A 60 2.55 6.86 -6.05
CA LEU A 60 1.48 7.67 -5.48
C LEU A 60 0.14 7.44 -6.20
N ASN A 61 0.17 7.34 -7.53
CA ASN A 61 -1.02 7.03 -8.31
C ASN A 61 -1.54 5.61 -8.04
N ALA A 62 -0.63 4.63 -7.97
CA ALA A 62 -0.99 3.24 -7.72
C ALA A 62 -1.60 3.04 -6.33
N VAL A 63 -1.02 3.66 -5.29
CA VAL A 63 -1.57 3.66 -3.93
C VAL A 63 -2.96 4.31 -3.90
N ASN A 64 -3.11 5.49 -4.52
CA ASN A 64 -4.40 6.18 -4.57
C ASN A 64 -5.49 5.35 -5.28
N SER A 65 -5.13 4.63 -6.34
CA SER A 65 -6.04 3.70 -7.01
C SER A 65 -6.39 2.49 -6.14
N ALA A 66 -5.42 1.92 -5.41
CA ALA A 66 -5.67 0.80 -4.51
C ALA A 66 -6.57 1.17 -3.33
N THR A 67 -6.45 2.39 -2.80
CA THR A 67 -7.27 2.86 -1.68
C THR A 67 -8.66 3.33 -2.10
N ASN A 68 -8.80 3.93 -3.29
CA ASN A 68 -10.09 4.50 -3.75
C ASN A 68 -10.88 3.55 -4.67
N GLY A 69 -10.23 2.55 -5.27
CA GLY A 69 -10.87 1.57 -6.17
C GLY A 69 -11.79 0.56 -5.48
N GLY A 70 -11.84 0.55 -4.14
CA GLY A 70 -12.79 -0.26 -3.36
C GLY A 70 -14.21 0.32 -3.26
N ALA A 71 -14.47 1.54 -3.78
CA ALA A 71 -15.75 2.23 -3.63
C ALA A 71 -16.76 1.97 -4.77
N THR A 72 -16.42 1.17 -5.79
CA THR A 72 -17.27 0.97 -6.98
C THR A 72 -17.38 -0.49 -7.45
N ALA A 73 -17.37 -1.45 -6.52
CA ALA A 73 -17.71 -2.85 -6.81
C ALA A 73 -19.00 -3.25 -6.09
#